data_AF-A0A293MFX2-F1
#
_entry.id   AF-A0A293MFX2-F1
#
_cell.length_a   1.000
_cell.length_b   1.000
_cell.length_c   1.000
_cell.angle_alpha   90.00
_cell.angle_beta   90.00
_cell.angle_gamma   90.00
#
_symmetry.space_group_name_H-M   'P 1'
#
loop_
_entity.id
_entity.type
_entity.pdbx_description
1 polymer ?
#
loop_
_entity_poly.entity_id
_entity_poly.type
_entity_poly.pdbx_seq_one_letter_code
_entity_poly.pdbx_strand_id
1 'polypeptide(L)'
;MIADGVKIDGSWELHIYVTDLKIERKLRVKGDTHIGGVMLNLVELLNVPTDWSDHALWWPERNTWLTRTKSTLDQCGVTADALLHFTPMHKTLRVQFPDLRILDVRTDFSVKTFASVVKVCKELGIRHPEELSFCRPLIHEHLKRNHRAIVCSPRQRPKEGTDSINLNKSKAGENGTLDGSSGSPLNTSWNHTTSFNNGSLPGLNTSFMSDGSVSSPHELPLAQSPNKPANEIRAALLRPKTLVERARLNAGWLDSSLSLMEQDVREFDMLQLRFKFYSFYDLNPKKDAVRINQIYEQARWSILTEEVDCTEEEMMLFAGLQLQVNLQANSGNYGYTRDEDDVDSALTELQVTLEGSTLTGESASITQVPELQNYLRFLKPKRFTLKGFKRMFITFKETRMCVYKSREDYQGGGSPQYVISLKGAEVTPDVLLEDQYAQWMAGCRLAAKGKTMADASYEAEVKSIQEFLQLQRPAPAAAVSPSQVDINTEDYIAPRFLKKLKGKPGTVQRIVEAHGNVKDLTLVDAKLNFIKAWQALPDFGVHLFVVRFSGSKKRRTARSGVQPADANGALDGRPHQDLALQH
;
A
#
# COMPACT_ATOMS: atom_id res chain seq x y z
N MET A 1 14.33 -54.52 -11.41
CA MET A 1 15.14 -55.36 -10.51
C MET A 1 14.20 -56.18 -9.65
N ILE A 2 14.45 -57.47 -9.49
CA ILE A 2 13.73 -58.34 -8.55
C ILE A 2 14.68 -58.56 -7.38
N ALA A 3 14.26 -58.19 -6.17
CA ALA A 3 14.87 -58.70 -4.94
C ALA A 3 13.76 -59.43 -4.18
N ASP A 4 14.07 -60.61 -3.65
CA ASP A 4 13.16 -61.44 -2.85
C ASP A 4 11.80 -61.77 -3.50
N GLY A 5 11.78 -61.96 -4.82
CA GLY A 5 10.56 -62.36 -5.54
C GLY A 5 9.50 -61.26 -5.69
N VAL A 6 9.78 -60.03 -5.23
CA VAL A 6 8.90 -58.87 -5.39
C VAL A 6 9.44 -57.97 -6.50
N LYS A 7 8.58 -57.58 -7.43
CA LYS A 7 8.91 -56.63 -8.50
C LYS A 7 9.13 -55.25 -7.86
N ILE A 8 10.38 -54.84 -7.70
CA ILE A 8 10.71 -53.47 -7.26
C ILE A 8 10.36 -52.56 -8.43
N ASP A 9 9.23 -51.87 -8.32
CA ASP A 9 8.68 -51.01 -9.36
C ASP A 9 9.28 -49.60 -9.34
N GLY A 10 10.31 -49.38 -8.51
CA GLY A 10 11.03 -48.12 -8.34
C GLY A 10 10.24 -47.09 -7.52
N SER A 11 9.13 -47.47 -6.91
CA SER A 11 8.32 -46.56 -6.11
C SER A 11 8.82 -46.44 -4.67
N TRP A 12 8.59 -45.29 -4.06
CA TRP A 12 9.00 -44.96 -2.69
C TRP A 12 7.93 -44.10 -2.01
N GLU A 13 8.01 -43.95 -0.68
CA GLU A 13 7.05 -43.15 0.09
C GLU A 13 7.54 -41.70 0.23
N LEU A 14 6.79 -40.76 -0.34
CA LEU A 14 7.01 -39.33 -0.17
C LEU A 14 6.22 -38.82 1.02
N HIS A 15 6.92 -38.14 1.93
CA HIS A 15 6.34 -37.54 3.13
C HIS A 15 5.97 -36.08 2.86
N ILE A 16 4.71 -35.74 3.10
CA ILE A 16 4.17 -34.38 2.89
C ILE A 16 3.43 -33.91 4.13
N TYR A 17 3.91 -32.81 4.73
CA TYR A 17 3.25 -32.13 5.84
C TYR A 17 2.30 -31.04 5.30
N VAL A 18 1.00 -31.16 5.60
CA VAL A 18 -0.02 -30.17 5.21
C VAL A 18 -0.14 -29.14 6.33
N THR A 19 0.34 -27.92 6.10
CA THR A 19 0.57 -26.94 7.17
C THR A 19 -0.70 -26.53 7.90
N ASP A 20 -1.79 -26.31 7.17
CA ASP A 20 -3.01 -25.70 7.72
C ASP A 20 -3.83 -26.72 8.51
N LEU A 21 -3.77 -27.98 8.07
CA LEU A 21 -4.40 -29.10 8.76
C LEU A 21 -3.51 -29.67 9.87
N LYS A 22 -2.22 -29.30 9.90
CA LYS A 22 -1.22 -29.81 10.85
C LYS A 22 -1.13 -31.34 10.85
N ILE A 23 -1.21 -31.95 9.66
CA ILE A 23 -1.14 -33.40 9.46
C ILE A 23 -0.05 -33.77 8.46
N GLU A 24 0.53 -34.96 8.64
CA GLU A 24 1.46 -35.56 7.69
C GLU A 24 0.74 -36.63 6.86
N ARG A 25 1.04 -36.67 5.56
CA ARG A 25 0.54 -37.67 4.62
C ARG A 25 1.71 -38.32 3.91
N LYS A 26 1.53 -39.60 3.59
CA LYS A 26 2.48 -40.39 2.81
C LYS A 26 1.85 -40.74 1.48
N LEU A 27 2.59 -40.52 0.39
CA LEU A 27 2.18 -40.89 -0.96
C LEU A 27 3.20 -41.85 -1.56
N ARG A 28 2.72 -42.95 -2.15
CA ARG A 28 3.58 -43.81 -2.97
C ARG A 28 3.79 -43.13 -4.32
N VAL A 29 5.04 -42.81 -4.65
CA VAL A 29 5.42 -42.08 -5.87
C VAL A 29 6.59 -42.76 -6.57
N LYS A 30 6.87 -42.35 -7.81
CA LYS A 30 8.06 -42.73 -8.59
C LYS A 30 8.82 -41.48 -9.01
N GLY A 31 10.10 -41.61 -9.37
CA GLY A 31 10.93 -40.48 -9.79
C GLY A 31 10.39 -39.68 -11.00
N ASP A 32 9.65 -40.35 -11.88
CA ASP A 32 8.96 -39.77 -13.04
C ASP A 32 7.59 -39.15 -12.71
N THR A 33 7.12 -39.22 -11.46
CA THR A 33 5.87 -38.59 -11.04
C THR A 33 6.01 -37.07 -11.09
N HIS A 34 5.08 -36.40 -11.76
CA HIS A 34 5.07 -34.94 -11.87
C HIS A 34 4.62 -34.27 -10.56
N ILE A 35 5.17 -33.10 -10.25
CA ILE A 35 4.79 -32.29 -9.09
C ILE A 35 3.28 -32.04 -9.03
N GLY A 36 2.65 -31.68 -10.15
CA GLY A 36 1.20 -31.49 -10.23
C GLY A 36 0.42 -32.78 -9.96
N GLY A 37 0.93 -33.93 -10.36
CA GLY A 37 0.35 -35.24 -10.06
C GLY A 37 0.43 -35.57 -8.56
N VAL A 38 1.56 -35.24 -7.91
CA VAL A 38 1.70 -35.37 -6.45
C VAL A 38 0.65 -34.53 -5.73
N MET A 39 0.44 -33.27 -6.16
CA MET A 39 -0.55 -32.38 -5.57
C MET A 39 -1.98 -32.90 -5.74
N LEU A 40 -2.34 -33.39 -6.93
CA LEU A 40 -3.68 -33.97 -7.19
C LEU A 40 -3.94 -35.20 -6.31
N ASN A 41 -3.00 -36.14 -6.28
CA ASN A 41 -3.12 -37.35 -5.46
C ASN A 41 -3.20 -37.01 -3.97
N LEU A 42 -2.48 -35.99 -3.50
CA LEU A 42 -2.56 -35.51 -2.12
C LEU A 42 -3.95 -34.98 -1.80
N VAL A 43 -4.52 -34.13 -2.66
CA VAL A 43 -5.84 -33.54 -2.45
C VAL A 43 -6.94 -34.61 -2.45
N GLU A 44 -6.87 -35.58 -3.37
CA GLU A 44 -7.77 -36.73 -3.39
C GLU A 44 -7.68 -37.56 -2.10
N LEU A 45 -6.45 -37.81 -1.61
CA LEU A 45 -6.23 -38.54 -0.36
C LEU A 45 -6.74 -37.78 0.88
N LEU A 46 -6.64 -36.45 0.89
CA LEU A 46 -7.13 -35.62 1.99
C LEU A 46 -8.66 -35.69 2.09
N ASN A 47 -9.36 -35.77 0.96
CA ASN A 47 -10.82 -35.83 0.86
C ASN A 47 -11.54 -34.77 1.71
N VAL A 48 -10.98 -33.55 1.74
CA VAL A 48 -11.56 -32.39 2.42
C VAL A 48 -12.11 -31.43 1.36
N PRO A 49 -13.39 -31.01 1.43
CA PRO A 49 -13.97 -30.04 0.51
C PRO A 49 -13.46 -28.64 0.81
N THR A 50 -12.22 -28.36 0.45
CA THR A 50 -11.54 -27.07 0.62
C THR A 50 -10.94 -26.62 -0.70
N ASP A 51 -10.76 -25.31 -0.86
CA ASP A 51 -10.06 -24.73 -2.00
C ASP A 51 -8.55 -24.86 -1.79
N TRP A 52 -7.90 -25.65 -2.63
CA TRP A 52 -6.45 -25.90 -2.62
C TRP A 52 -5.69 -25.10 -3.68
N SER A 53 -6.35 -24.16 -4.37
CA SER A 53 -5.75 -23.41 -5.49
C SER A 53 -4.61 -22.49 -5.08
N ASP A 54 -4.54 -22.11 -3.81
CA ASP A 54 -3.47 -21.30 -3.23
C ASP A 54 -2.34 -22.14 -2.62
N HIS A 55 -2.40 -23.48 -2.69
CA HIS A 55 -1.38 -24.33 -2.10
C HIS A 55 -0.32 -24.75 -3.10
N ALA A 56 0.93 -24.81 -2.62
CA ALA A 56 2.06 -25.35 -3.37
C ALA A 56 2.97 -26.18 -2.48
N LEU A 57 3.87 -26.95 -3.11
CA LEU A 57 4.88 -27.72 -2.40
C LEU A 57 6.11 -26.83 -2.13
N TRP A 58 6.48 -26.75 -0.85
CA TRP A 58 7.69 -26.14 -0.33
C TRP A 58 8.64 -27.24 0.16
N TRP A 59 9.93 -27.14 -0.17
CA TRP A 59 10.95 -28.06 0.33
C TRP A 59 11.83 -27.33 1.37
N PRO A 60 11.61 -27.52 2.68
CA PRO A 60 12.35 -26.83 3.73
C PRO A 60 13.86 -27.07 3.70
N GLU A 61 14.29 -28.31 3.48
CA GLU A 61 15.72 -28.69 3.50
C GLU A 61 16.51 -28.01 2.37
N ARG A 62 15.92 -27.90 1.18
CA ARG A 62 16.52 -27.18 0.05
C ARG A 62 16.17 -25.68 0.05
N ASN A 63 15.31 -25.25 0.98
CA ASN A 63 14.78 -23.89 1.09
C ASN A 63 14.30 -23.37 -0.28
N THR A 64 13.40 -24.10 -0.94
CA THR A 64 12.91 -23.74 -2.28
C THR A 64 11.47 -24.21 -2.53
N TRP A 65 10.76 -23.50 -3.41
CA TRP A 65 9.43 -23.86 -3.86
C TRP A 65 9.47 -24.77 -5.09
N LEU A 66 8.61 -25.78 -5.12
CA LEU A 66 8.42 -26.66 -6.28
C LEU A 66 7.28 -26.12 -7.15
N THR A 67 7.51 -24.98 -7.81
CA THR A 67 6.45 -24.25 -8.57
C THR A 67 6.16 -24.82 -9.95
N ARG A 68 7.09 -25.61 -10.53
CA ARG A 68 6.95 -26.18 -11.87
C ARG A 68 6.14 -27.47 -11.83
N THR A 69 4.82 -27.36 -11.93
CA THR A 69 3.88 -28.51 -11.85
C THR A 69 4.14 -29.62 -12.87
N LYS A 70 4.75 -29.30 -14.01
CA LYS A 70 5.12 -30.28 -15.05
C LYS A 70 6.46 -30.97 -14.82
N SER A 71 7.29 -30.48 -13.91
CA SER A 71 8.57 -31.12 -13.59
C SER A 71 8.34 -32.43 -12.84
N THR A 72 9.19 -33.43 -13.07
CA THR A 72 9.18 -34.68 -12.31
C THR A 72 9.92 -34.53 -10.98
N LEU A 73 9.67 -35.43 -10.03
CA LEU A 73 10.41 -35.49 -8.77
C LEU A 73 11.93 -35.62 -9.01
N ASP A 74 12.35 -36.44 -9.98
CA ASP A 74 13.76 -36.60 -10.37
C ASP A 74 14.36 -35.30 -10.93
N GLN A 75 13.62 -34.57 -11.78
CA GLN A 75 14.07 -33.28 -12.33
C GLN A 75 14.22 -32.21 -11.24
N CYS A 76 13.43 -32.31 -10.17
CA CYS A 76 13.52 -31.45 -8.99
C CYS A 76 14.55 -31.97 -7.98
N GLY A 77 15.09 -33.18 -8.16
CA GLY A 77 16.04 -33.82 -7.25
C GLY A 77 15.41 -34.33 -5.94
N VAL A 78 14.08 -34.49 -5.89
CA VAL A 78 13.37 -34.97 -4.68
C VAL A 78 13.56 -36.47 -4.53
N THR A 79 14.07 -36.88 -3.37
CA THR A 79 14.38 -38.28 -3.01
C THR A 79 13.50 -38.78 -1.86
N ALA A 80 13.61 -40.07 -1.50
CA ALA A 80 12.76 -40.73 -0.51
C ALA A 80 12.86 -40.20 0.93
N ASP A 81 13.95 -39.52 1.26
CA ASP A 81 14.20 -38.86 2.54
C ASP A 81 13.66 -37.43 2.60
N ALA A 82 13.15 -36.89 1.50
CA ALA A 82 12.62 -35.53 1.45
C ALA A 82 11.30 -35.42 2.22
N LEU A 83 11.24 -34.43 3.12
CA LEU A 83 10.00 -33.96 3.73
C LEU A 83 9.54 -32.68 3.02
N LEU A 84 8.42 -32.75 2.31
CA LEU A 84 7.82 -31.60 1.65
C LEU A 84 6.71 -31.02 2.52
N HIS A 85 6.48 -29.71 2.40
CA HIS A 85 5.34 -29.03 3.01
C HIS A 85 4.35 -28.64 1.91
N PHE A 86 3.08 -28.99 2.10
CA PHE A 86 1.98 -28.46 1.29
C PHE A 86 1.34 -27.30 2.05
N THR A 87 1.57 -26.07 1.57
CA THR A 87 1.27 -24.83 2.30
C THR A 87 0.66 -23.78 1.36
N PRO A 88 -0.21 -22.89 1.88
CA PRO A 88 -0.64 -21.70 1.16
C PRO A 88 0.56 -20.86 0.71
N MET A 89 0.51 -20.38 -0.52
CA MET A 89 1.44 -19.41 -1.08
C MET A 89 1.13 -18.02 -0.57
N HIS A 90 -0.15 -17.63 -0.45
CA HIS A 90 -0.52 -16.35 0.14
C HIS A 90 -0.60 -16.43 1.66
N LYS A 91 0.19 -15.58 2.33
CA LYS A 91 0.25 -15.49 3.79
C LYS A 91 0.13 -14.03 4.22
N THR A 92 -0.31 -13.82 5.45
CA THR A 92 -0.36 -12.46 6.03
C THR A 92 1.04 -11.97 6.37
N LEU A 93 1.42 -10.79 5.88
CA LEU A 93 2.66 -10.10 6.18
C LEU A 93 2.34 -8.77 6.86
N ARG A 94 3.00 -8.45 7.96
CA ARG A 94 2.82 -7.14 8.60
C ARG A 94 3.82 -6.16 8.00
N VAL A 95 3.32 -5.13 7.33
CA VAL A 95 4.13 -4.16 6.62
C VAL A 95 4.09 -2.83 7.35
N GLN A 96 5.26 -2.39 7.84
CA GLN A 96 5.44 -1.03 8.33
C GLN A 96 5.79 -0.10 7.16
N PHE A 97 5.02 0.96 6.98
CA PHE A 97 5.21 1.97 5.95
C PHE A 97 6.18 3.06 6.40
N PRO A 98 6.69 3.90 5.47
CA PRO A 98 7.52 5.05 5.80
C PRO A 98 6.89 6.02 6.79
N ASP A 99 5.57 6.18 6.79
CA ASP A 99 4.81 6.97 7.77
C ASP A 99 4.67 6.32 9.16
N LEU A 100 5.34 5.16 9.37
CA LEU A 100 5.36 4.34 10.58
C LEU A 100 4.08 3.58 10.90
N ARG A 101 3.03 3.67 10.08
CA ARG A 101 1.86 2.81 10.22
C ARG A 101 2.21 1.37 9.88
N ILE A 102 1.51 0.43 10.52
CA ILE A 102 1.66 -1.00 10.29
C ILE A 102 0.31 -1.51 9.78
N LEU A 103 0.30 -2.16 8.61
CA LEU A 103 -0.88 -2.82 8.08
C LEU A 103 -0.58 -4.29 7.80
N ASP A 104 -1.60 -5.12 7.97
CA ASP A 104 -1.55 -6.53 7.61
C ASP A 104 -1.89 -6.66 6.11
N VAL A 105 -0.96 -7.21 5.33
CA VAL A 105 -1.08 -7.33 3.87
C VAL A 105 -0.97 -8.79 3.48
N ARG A 106 -1.94 -9.30 2.72
CA ARG A 106 -1.92 -10.67 2.21
C ARG A 106 -1.09 -10.74 0.93
N THR A 107 0.11 -11.30 1.03
CA THR A 107 1.08 -11.34 -0.09
C THR A 107 1.47 -12.78 -0.44
N ASP A 108 1.93 -12.97 -1.67
CA ASP A 108 2.41 -14.26 -2.17
C ASP A 108 3.87 -14.45 -1.73
N PHE A 109 4.11 -15.50 -0.94
CA PHE A 109 5.41 -15.86 -0.37
C PHE A 109 6.22 -16.80 -1.27
N SER A 110 5.66 -17.22 -2.41
CA SER A 110 6.28 -18.11 -3.40
C SER A 110 6.93 -17.38 -4.57
N VAL A 111 6.47 -16.17 -4.86
CA VAL A 111 7.06 -15.32 -5.90
C VAL A 111 8.27 -14.56 -5.39
N LYS A 112 9.10 -14.08 -6.32
CA LYS A 112 10.23 -13.20 -6.00
C LYS A 112 9.77 -11.97 -5.21
N THR A 113 10.57 -11.53 -4.25
CA THR A 113 10.28 -10.40 -3.37
C THR A 113 9.91 -9.15 -4.14
N PHE A 114 10.56 -8.88 -5.28
CA PHE A 114 10.19 -7.74 -6.13
C PHE A 114 8.76 -7.84 -6.68
N ALA A 115 8.30 -9.03 -7.09
CA ALA A 115 6.93 -9.22 -7.55
C ALA A 115 5.92 -9.00 -6.41
N SER A 116 6.25 -9.43 -5.20
CA SER A 116 5.47 -9.14 -4.00
C SER A 116 5.39 -7.62 -3.75
N VAL A 117 6.51 -6.89 -3.84
CA VAL A 117 6.54 -5.42 -3.71
C VAL A 117 5.68 -4.74 -4.77
N VAL A 118 5.78 -5.15 -6.05
CA VAL A 118 4.95 -4.62 -7.14
C VAL A 118 3.46 -4.79 -6.84
N LYS A 119 3.05 -5.96 -6.34
CA LYS A 119 1.65 -6.23 -5.98
C LYS A 119 1.18 -5.31 -4.85
N VAL A 120 1.98 -5.20 -3.78
CA VAL A 120 1.67 -4.33 -2.63
C VAL A 120 1.60 -2.87 -3.07
N CYS A 121 2.59 -2.34 -3.78
CA CYS A 121 2.57 -0.96 -4.27
C CYS A 121 1.36 -0.68 -5.18
N LYS A 122 0.99 -1.63 -6.05
CA LYS A 122 -0.19 -1.52 -6.91
C LYS A 122 -1.49 -1.44 -6.10
N GLU A 123 -1.63 -2.25 -5.06
CA GLU A 123 -2.80 -2.22 -4.16
C GLU A 123 -2.90 -0.91 -3.37
N LEU A 124 -1.76 -0.27 -3.07
CA LEU A 124 -1.68 0.99 -2.33
C LEU A 124 -1.71 2.24 -3.21
N GLY A 125 -1.78 2.10 -4.54
CA GLY A 125 -1.73 3.22 -5.48
C GLY A 125 -0.36 3.91 -5.57
N ILE A 126 0.74 3.20 -5.25
CA ILE A 126 2.11 3.70 -5.38
C ILE A 126 2.66 3.31 -6.76
N ARG A 127 2.91 4.32 -7.62
CA ARG A 127 3.61 4.11 -8.90
C ARG A 127 5.11 3.85 -8.67
N HIS A 128 5.79 3.36 -9.71
CA HIS A 128 7.23 3.12 -9.73
C HIS A 128 7.72 2.19 -8.59
N PRO A 129 7.16 0.98 -8.46
CA PRO A 129 7.54 0.03 -7.41
C PRO A 129 9.02 -0.39 -7.42
N GLU A 130 9.72 -0.20 -8.55
CA GLU A 130 11.17 -0.39 -8.70
C GLU A 130 12.01 0.47 -7.74
N GLU A 131 11.46 1.56 -7.23
CA GLU A 131 12.14 2.43 -6.25
C GLU A 131 12.06 1.88 -4.82
N LEU A 132 11.17 0.92 -4.56
CA LEU A 132 10.87 0.39 -3.22
C LEU A 132 11.37 -1.04 -3.05
N SER A 133 11.60 -1.43 -1.80
CA SER A 133 11.86 -2.82 -1.46
C SER A 133 11.46 -3.09 -0.01
N PHE A 134 11.41 -4.38 0.35
CA PHE A 134 11.24 -4.78 1.74
C PHE A 134 12.59 -4.84 2.46
N CYS A 135 12.60 -4.42 3.72
CA CYS A 135 13.69 -4.68 4.63
C CYS A 135 13.18 -5.16 5.99
N ARG A 136 14.04 -5.87 6.71
CA ARG A 136 13.77 -6.31 8.08
C ARG A 136 13.92 -5.14 9.05
N PRO A 137 12.99 -4.96 10.00
CA PRO A 137 13.14 -3.99 11.08
C PRO A 137 14.45 -4.25 11.84
N LEU A 138 15.22 -3.19 12.05
CA LEU A 138 16.47 -3.25 12.77
C LEU A 138 16.28 -2.79 14.22
N ILE A 139 17.02 -3.41 15.14
CA ILE A 139 17.12 -2.98 16.54
C ILE A 139 18.51 -2.39 16.81
N HIS A 140 18.66 -1.70 17.94
CA HIS A 140 19.91 -1.01 18.28
C HIS A 140 21.13 -1.96 18.35
N GLU A 141 20.93 -3.25 18.65
CA GLU A 141 22.02 -4.25 18.62
C GLU A 141 22.60 -4.44 17.21
N HIS A 142 21.76 -4.36 16.17
CA HIS A 142 22.20 -4.52 14.78
C HIS A 142 23.18 -3.42 14.34
N LEU A 143 23.15 -2.26 15.01
CA LEU A 143 24.09 -1.17 14.75
C LEU A 143 25.46 -1.38 15.40
N LYS A 144 25.59 -2.29 16.39
CA LYS A 144 26.84 -2.47 17.13
C LYS A 144 27.85 -3.36 16.42
N ARG A 145 27.40 -4.31 15.60
CA ARG A 145 28.24 -5.29 14.89
C ARG A 145 27.67 -5.65 13.52
N ASN A 146 28.52 -6.19 12.65
CA ASN A 146 28.08 -6.60 11.31
C ASN A 146 27.40 -7.97 11.40
N HIS A 147 26.19 -8.07 10.86
CA HIS A 147 25.43 -9.31 10.76
C HIS A 147 25.43 -9.78 9.31
N ARG A 148 25.60 -11.09 9.07
CA ARG A 148 25.60 -11.67 7.71
C ARG A 148 24.19 -11.77 7.15
N ALA A 149 23.23 -12.07 8.00
CA ALA A 149 21.80 -12.02 7.71
C ALA A 149 21.08 -11.51 8.97
N ILE A 150 20.13 -10.61 8.78
CA ILE A 150 19.19 -10.24 9.84
C ILE A 150 18.09 -11.30 9.79
N VAL A 151 17.90 -12.03 10.89
CA VAL A 151 16.90 -13.09 10.98
C VAL A 151 15.94 -12.72 12.09
N CYS A 152 14.64 -12.88 11.85
CA CYS A 152 13.64 -12.74 12.89
C CYS A 152 13.71 -13.99 13.79
N SER A 153 14.21 -13.86 15.02
CA SER A 153 14.27 -14.99 15.94
C SER A 153 12.86 -15.53 16.20
N PRO A 154 12.64 -16.86 16.31
CA PRO A 154 11.33 -17.43 16.67
C PRO A 154 10.72 -16.82 17.95
N ARG A 155 11.55 -16.28 18.86
CA ARG A 155 11.08 -15.56 20.07
C ARG A 155 10.55 -14.15 19.81
N GLN A 156 10.92 -13.55 18.68
CA GLN A 156 10.50 -12.22 18.24
C GLN A 156 9.28 -12.28 17.30
N ARG A 157 8.90 -13.49 16.84
CA ARG A 157 7.68 -13.69 16.07
C ARG A 157 6.46 -13.51 17.01
N PRO A 158 5.43 -12.76 16.60
CA PRO A 158 4.17 -12.77 17.34
C PRO A 158 3.65 -14.19 17.42
N LYS A 159 3.08 -14.57 18.57
CA LYS A 159 2.41 -15.87 18.69
C LYS A 159 1.10 -15.81 17.91
N GLU A 160 0.81 -16.86 17.13
CA GLU A 160 -0.52 -17.07 16.52
C GLU A 160 -1.61 -16.89 17.59
N GLY A 161 -2.60 -16.04 17.34
CA GLY A 161 -3.68 -15.74 18.29
C GLY A 161 -3.38 -14.65 19.33
N THR A 162 -2.28 -13.91 19.19
CA THR A 162 -2.18 -12.60 19.84
C THR A 162 -3.04 -11.66 19.01
N ASP A 163 -4.25 -11.37 19.47
CA ASP A 163 -5.09 -10.31 18.90
C ASP A 163 -4.22 -9.09 18.60
N SER A 164 -4.50 -8.46 17.46
CA SER A 164 -4.03 -7.12 17.14
C SER A 164 -4.07 -6.30 18.43
N ILE A 165 -2.89 -6.00 18.98
CA ILE A 165 -2.83 -5.10 20.12
C ILE A 165 -3.24 -3.74 19.54
N ASN A 166 -4.52 -3.43 19.66
CA ASN A 166 -5.07 -2.10 19.58
C ASN A 166 -4.37 -1.29 20.69
N LEU A 167 -3.22 -0.72 20.34
CA LEU A 167 -2.30 0.02 21.21
C LEU A 167 -2.85 1.40 21.66
N ASN A 168 -4.18 1.57 21.66
CA ASN A 168 -4.87 2.79 22.07
C ASN A 168 -5.57 2.69 23.44
N LYS A 169 -5.26 1.68 24.27
CA LYS A 169 -5.77 1.66 25.66
C LYS A 169 -4.72 2.17 26.64
N SER A 170 -4.83 3.44 26.99
CA SER A 170 -4.22 4.00 28.20
C SER A 170 -4.72 3.22 29.43
N LYS A 171 -3.77 2.80 30.29
CA LYS A 171 -4.07 2.19 31.58
C LYS A 171 -4.87 3.17 32.45
N ALA A 172 -6.07 2.77 32.84
CA ALA A 172 -6.76 3.25 34.03
C ALA A 172 -6.98 2.05 34.97
N GLY A 173 -6.81 2.28 36.27
CA GLY A 173 -6.60 1.27 37.31
C GLY A 173 -7.80 0.43 37.73
N GLU A 174 -7.44 -0.67 38.42
CA GLU A 174 -8.13 -1.51 39.41
C GLU A 174 -9.67 -1.42 39.61
N ASN A 175 -10.37 -2.54 39.43
CA ASN A 175 -10.91 -3.38 40.53
C ASN A 175 -11.65 -4.62 39.98
N GLY A 176 -11.57 -5.74 40.71
CA GLY A 176 -12.02 -7.05 40.25
C GLY A 176 -13.48 -7.42 40.59
N THR A 177 -13.99 -8.43 39.88
CA THR A 177 -14.94 -9.43 40.39
C THR A 177 -15.06 -10.61 39.40
N LEU A 178 -15.20 -11.81 39.96
CA LEU A 178 -15.47 -13.10 39.30
C LEU A 178 -16.93 -13.17 38.80
N ASP A 179 -17.19 -13.71 37.61
CA ASP A 179 -18.06 -14.89 37.44
C ASP A 179 -18.00 -15.45 36.00
N GLY A 180 -18.17 -16.76 35.86
CA GLY A 180 -17.99 -17.49 34.61
C GLY A 180 -19.21 -17.60 33.70
N SER A 181 -18.98 -17.88 32.42
CA SER A 181 -19.69 -18.91 31.65
C SER A 181 -19.14 -18.97 30.23
N SER A 182 -18.79 -20.19 29.83
CA SER A 182 -18.52 -20.68 28.49
C SER A 182 -19.46 -20.17 27.40
N GLY A 183 -18.89 -19.61 26.34
CA GLY A 183 -19.51 -19.38 25.04
C GLY A 183 -18.45 -19.47 23.95
N SER A 184 -18.55 -20.48 23.09
CA SER A 184 -17.64 -20.73 21.96
C SER A 184 -17.56 -19.51 21.03
N PRO A 185 -16.37 -19.07 20.58
CA PRO A 185 -16.31 -18.02 19.57
C PRO A 185 -16.55 -18.65 18.19
N LEU A 186 -17.69 -18.30 17.60
CA LEU A 186 -17.91 -18.42 16.17
C LEU A 186 -16.84 -17.57 15.45
N ASN A 187 -16.06 -18.26 14.62
CA ASN A 187 -15.02 -17.72 13.79
C ASN A 187 -15.65 -16.91 12.65
N THR A 188 -15.89 -15.61 12.85
CA THR A 188 -16.24 -14.70 11.74
C THR A 188 -14.96 -14.25 11.08
N SER A 189 -14.40 -15.09 10.22
CA SER A 189 -13.28 -14.77 9.35
C SER A 189 -13.71 -13.67 8.37
N TRP A 190 -13.06 -12.51 8.44
CA TRP A 190 -13.32 -11.36 7.58
C TRP A 190 -12.82 -11.66 6.16
N ASN A 191 -13.72 -12.14 5.31
CA ASN A 191 -13.51 -12.22 3.87
C ASN A 191 -13.98 -10.91 3.23
N HIS A 192 -13.11 -9.90 3.20
CA HIS A 192 -13.31 -8.73 2.32
C HIS A 192 -12.06 -8.50 1.46
N THR A 193 -12.15 -8.88 0.19
CA THR A 193 -11.35 -8.30 -0.89
C THR A 193 -11.79 -6.85 -1.08
N THR A 194 -11.10 -5.90 -0.46
CA THR A 194 -11.31 -4.46 -0.69
C THR A 194 -10.45 -4.02 -1.88
N SER A 195 -11.12 -3.65 -2.98
CA SER A 195 -10.50 -2.87 -4.04
C SER A 195 -10.30 -1.45 -3.51
N PHE A 196 -9.05 -1.05 -3.25
CA PHE A 196 -8.72 0.35 -2.99
C PHE A 196 -8.64 1.09 -4.32
N ASN A 197 -9.53 2.05 -4.54
CA ASN A 197 -9.39 3.02 -5.62
C ASN A 197 -9.66 4.41 -5.00
N ASN A 198 -8.76 5.35 -5.27
CA ASN A 198 -8.79 6.74 -4.82
C ASN A 198 -9.23 7.02 -3.36
N GLY A 199 -8.31 6.81 -2.43
CA GLY A 199 -8.17 7.71 -1.27
C GLY A 199 -9.29 7.75 -0.22
N SER A 200 -10.36 6.95 -0.31
CA SER A 200 -11.37 6.82 0.73
C SER A 200 -11.72 5.35 0.98
N LEU A 201 -11.79 4.97 2.25
CA LEU A 201 -12.27 3.65 2.69
C LEU A 201 -13.79 3.55 2.46
N PRO A 202 -14.32 2.44 1.93
CA PRO A 202 -15.76 2.25 1.83
C PRO A 202 -16.33 1.80 3.17
N GLY A 203 -17.22 2.60 3.74
CA GLY A 203 -18.14 2.18 4.81
C GLY A 203 -18.17 3.08 6.04
N LEU A 204 -18.87 4.22 5.95
CA LEU A 204 -19.57 4.85 7.06
C LEU A 204 -20.72 5.68 6.49
N ASN A 205 -21.93 5.10 6.44
CA ASN A 205 -23.16 5.86 6.23
C ASN A 205 -23.45 6.69 7.47
N THR A 206 -23.73 7.97 7.29
CA THR A 206 -24.33 8.81 8.31
C THR A 206 -25.84 8.53 8.39
N SER A 207 -26.25 8.05 9.57
CA SER A 207 -27.55 8.29 10.22
C SER A 207 -28.75 7.43 9.81
N PHE A 208 -29.07 6.41 10.64
CA PHE A 208 -30.18 6.50 11.61
C PHE A 208 -30.23 5.28 12.56
N MET A 209 -30.63 5.54 13.81
CA MET A 209 -30.90 4.65 14.95
C MET A 209 -29.81 4.53 16.03
N SER A 210 -30.18 5.09 17.19
CA SER A 210 -29.56 5.05 18.51
C SER A 210 -29.41 3.63 19.04
N ASP A 211 -28.18 3.17 19.27
CA ASP A 211 -27.80 2.48 20.53
C ASP A 211 -26.27 2.45 20.66
N GLY A 212 -25.78 2.58 21.89
CA GLY A 212 -24.38 2.83 22.22
C GLY A 212 -23.47 1.64 21.99
N SER A 213 -22.54 1.75 21.04
CA SER A 213 -21.27 1.02 21.09
C SER A 213 -20.15 1.88 20.48
N VAL A 214 -19.04 2.01 21.22
CA VAL A 214 -17.87 2.82 20.87
C VAL A 214 -17.18 2.22 19.63
N SER A 215 -17.28 2.88 18.49
CA SER A 215 -16.56 2.54 17.25
C SER A 215 -15.21 3.28 17.15
N SER A 216 -14.20 2.54 16.70
CA SER A 216 -12.79 2.92 16.44
C SER A 216 -12.61 4.26 15.69
N PRO A 217 -11.60 5.09 16.00
CA PRO A 217 -11.36 6.35 15.30
C PRO A 217 -10.97 6.08 13.84
N HIS A 218 -11.64 6.77 12.91
CA HIS A 218 -11.43 6.83 11.47
C HIS A 218 -9.99 6.54 11.00
N GLU A 219 -9.79 5.51 10.17
CA GLU A 219 -8.49 5.23 9.53
C GLU A 219 -8.18 6.28 8.45
N LEU A 220 -7.13 7.09 8.66
CA LEU A 220 -6.68 8.12 7.71
C LEU A 220 -6.19 7.52 6.38
N PRO A 221 -6.43 8.14 5.20
CA PRO A 221 -5.90 7.66 3.92
C PRO A 221 -4.36 7.62 3.88
N LEU A 222 -3.74 6.73 3.09
CA LEU A 222 -2.26 6.65 2.97
C LEU A 222 -1.58 7.89 2.37
N ALA A 223 -2.36 8.76 1.71
CA ALA A 223 -1.92 10.07 1.23
C ALA A 223 -1.73 11.10 2.36
N GLN A 224 -2.20 10.79 3.56
CA GLN A 224 -2.05 11.60 4.76
C GLN A 224 -1.53 10.75 5.92
N SER A 225 -0.56 11.30 6.64
CA SER A 225 0.03 10.62 7.79
C SER A 225 -0.68 11.05 9.08
N PRO A 226 -0.78 10.18 10.09
CA PRO A 226 -1.20 10.60 11.41
C PRO A 226 -0.22 11.63 11.98
N ASN A 227 -0.75 12.71 12.57
CA ASN A 227 0.06 13.79 13.16
C ASN A 227 1.07 13.31 14.20
N LYS A 228 0.74 12.23 14.93
CA LYS A 228 1.62 11.59 15.90
C LYS A 228 1.56 10.07 15.72
N PRO A 229 2.65 9.42 15.29
CA PRO A 229 2.73 7.96 15.29
C PRO A 229 2.76 7.42 16.73
N ALA A 230 2.45 6.14 16.91
CA ALA A 230 2.48 5.50 18.23
C ALA A 230 3.84 5.71 18.93
N ASN A 231 3.81 6.13 20.20
CA ASN A 231 5.01 6.50 20.96
C ASN A 231 6.05 5.38 21.02
N GLU A 232 5.60 4.12 21.09
CA GLU A 232 6.47 2.95 21.11
C GLU A 232 7.25 2.79 19.79
N ILE A 233 6.58 2.99 18.65
CA ILE A 233 7.21 2.92 17.33
C ILE A 233 8.20 4.07 17.16
N ARG A 234 7.83 5.28 17.61
CA ARG A 234 8.72 6.44 17.60
C ARG A 234 9.97 6.21 18.46
N ALA A 235 9.81 5.58 19.63
CA ALA A 235 10.91 5.25 20.52
C ALA A 235 11.84 4.16 19.97
N ALA A 236 11.32 3.28 19.10
CA ALA A 236 12.10 2.22 18.45
C ALA A 236 12.96 2.73 17.27
N LEU A 237 12.75 3.96 16.80
CA LEU A 237 13.51 4.55 15.70
C LEU A 237 15.01 4.57 16.01
N LEU A 238 15.80 4.01 15.09
CA LEU A 238 17.24 3.96 15.21
C LEU A 238 17.86 5.31 14.86
N ARG A 239 18.81 5.74 15.69
CA ARG A 239 19.62 6.95 15.47
C ARG A 239 21.09 6.57 15.38
N PRO A 240 21.66 6.43 14.17
CA PRO A 240 23.06 6.07 14.02
C PRO A 240 23.96 7.23 14.44
N LYS A 241 25.00 6.95 15.24
CA LYS A 241 25.93 7.97 15.76
C LYS A 241 27.23 8.06 14.97
N THR A 242 27.50 7.07 14.13
CA THR A 242 28.75 6.97 13.36
C THR A 242 28.46 6.54 11.93
N LEU A 243 29.38 6.82 11.00
CA LEU A 243 29.28 6.34 9.61
C LEU A 243 29.17 4.81 9.52
N VAL A 244 29.79 4.08 10.46
CA VAL A 244 29.71 2.62 10.51
C VAL A 244 28.32 2.15 10.95
N GLU A 245 27.70 2.86 11.91
CA GLU A 245 26.31 2.60 12.30
C GLU A 245 25.34 2.94 11.16
N ARG A 246 25.53 4.08 10.47
CA ARG A 246 24.77 4.44 9.26
C ARG A 246 24.88 3.33 8.20
N ALA A 247 26.09 2.81 7.98
CA ALA A 247 26.31 1.70 7.05
C ALA A 247 25.57 0.40 7.42
N ARG A 248 25.36 0.17 8.72
CA ARG A 248 24.66 -1.03 9.21
C ARG A 248 23.14 -0.96 9.06
N LEU A 249 22.57 0.22 8.81
CA LEU A 249 21.15 0.36 8.49
C LEU A 249 20.77 -0.38 7.19
N ASN A 250 21.71 -0.52 6.26
CA ASN A 250 21.49 -1.23 5.00
C ASN A 250 21.56 -2.77 5.13
N ALA A 251 21.79 -3.32 6.33
CA ALA A 251 21.88 -4.77 6.53
C ALA A 251 20.51 -5.49 6.48
N GLY A 252 19.41 -4.73 6.57
CA GLY A 252 18.06 -5.30 6.63
C GLY A 252 17.43 -5.60 5.28
N TRP A 253 17.98 -5.13 4.15
CA TRP A 253 17.36 -5.29 2.83
C TRP A 253 17.20 -6.76 2.45
N LEU A 254 16.01 -7.11 1.95
CA LEU A 254 15.77 -8.40 1.32
C LEU A 254 16.36 -8.44 -0.10
N ASP A 255 16.69 -9.64 -0.55
CA ASP A 255 17.04 -9.95 -1.92
C ASP A 255 15.76 -9.96 -2.78
N SER A 256 15.69 -9.02 -3.72
CA SER A 256 14.58 -8.86 -4.67
C SER A 256 14.38 -10.08 -5.58
N SER A 257 15.41 -10.92 -5.77
CA SER A 257 15.42 -12.05 -6.69
C SER A 257 14.94 -13.37 -6.08
N LEU A 258 14.89 -13.45 -4.75
CA LEU A 258 14.40 -14.61 -3.98
C LEU A 258 12.99 -14.33 -3.45
N SER A 259 12.24 -15.39 -3.15
CA SER A 259 10.93 -15.28 -2.48
C SER A 259 11.06 -14.93 -1.00
N LEU A 260 9.93 -14.56 -0.38
CA LEU A 260 9.89 -14.23 1.04
C LEU A 260 10.22 -15.46 1.91
N MET A 261 9.69 -16.65 1.58
CA MET A 261 9.97 -17.88 2.35
C MET A 261 11.43 -18.29 2.28
N GLU A 262 12.07 -18.13 1.12
CA GLU A 262 13.50 -18.43 0.91
C GLU A 262 14.43 -17.56 1.76
N GLN A 263 13.92 -16.44 2.28
CA GLN A 263 14.68 -15.49 3.09
C GLN A 263 14.31 -15.56 4.57
N ASP A 264 13.70 -16.66 5.02
CA ASP A 264 13.19 -16.88 6.38
C ASP A 264 12.14 -15.85 6.82
N VAL A 265 11.31 -15.34 5.89
CA VAL A 265 10.11 -14.59 6.25
C VAL A 265 8.98 -15.60 6.44
N ARG A 266 8.23 -15.47 7.54
CA ARG A 266 7.10 -16.32 7.89
C ARG A 266 5.83 -15.49 8.01
N GLU A 267 4.71 -16.18 8.10
CA GLU A 267 3.42 -15.53 8.32
C GLU A 267 3.44 -14.69 9.60
N PHE A 268 2.82 -13.52 9.54
CA PHE A 268 2.81 -12.48 10.57
C PHE A 268 4.18 -11.89 10.93
N ASP A 269 5.27 -12.22 10.24
CA ASP A 269 6.51 -11.46 10.39
C ASP A 269 6.30 -10.00 9.99
N MET A 270 7.08 -9.11 10.63
CA MET A 270 7.09 -7.69 10.29
C MET A 270 8.21 -7.41 9.29
N LEU A 271 7.87 -6.73 8.19
CA LEU A 271 8.82 -6.11 7.26
C LEU A 271 8.51 -4.61 7.16
N GLN A 272 9.51 -3.82 6.79
CA GLN A 272 9.35 -2.42 6.46
C GLN A 272 9.34 -2.27 4.94
N LEU A 273 8.37 -1.53 4.40
CA LEU A 273 8.42 -1.04 3.03
C LEU A 273 9.15 0.29 3.02
N ARG A 274 10.24 0.40 2.26
CA ARG A 274 11.09 1.60 2.22
C ARG A 274 11.46 1.91 0.78
N PHE A 275 11.60 3.20 0.46
CA PHE A 275 12.25 3.60 -0.79
C PHE A 275 13.72 3.25 -0.69
N LYS A 276 14.14 2.31 -1.53
CA LYS A 276 15.49 1.76 -1.59
C LYS A 276 16.37 2.55 -2.56
N PHE A 277 15.81 3.01 -3.67
CA PHE A 277 16.57 3.72 -4.70
C PHE A 277 16.10 5.18 -4.77
N TYR A 278 17.04 6.10 -4.63
CA TYR A 278 16.79 7.54 -4.43
C TYR A 278 16.79 8.29 -5.77
N SER A 279 16.26 7.65 -6.81
CA SER A 279 16.06 8.23 -8.13
C SER A 279 14.56 8.17 -8.42
N PHE A 280 13.86 9.23 -8.03
CA PHE A 280 12.40 9.28 -8.14
C PHE A 280 12.01 9.78 -9.54
N TYR A 281 11.49 8.88 -10.37
CA TYR A 281 11.08 9.22 -11.73
C TYR A 281 9.65 9.75 -11.77
N ASP A 282 9.41 10.80 -12.56
CA ASP A 282 8.08 11.37 -12.83
C ASP A 282 7.21 11.53 -11.57
N LEU A 283 7.73 12.22 -10.54
CA LEU A 283 6.96 12.46 -9.32
C LEU A 283 5.85 13.49 -9.61
N ASN A 284 4.62 13.00 -9.80
CA ASN A 284 3.52 13.79 -10.33
C ASN A 284 2.48 14.13 -9.23
N PRO A 285 2.34 15.41 -8.83
CA PRO A 285 1.40 15.84 -7.78
C PRO A 285 -0.05 15.37 -8.00
N LYS A 286 -0.51 15.33 -9.26
CA LYS A 286 -1.89 14.96 -9.62
C LYS A 286 -2.14 13.44 -9.52
N LYS A 287 -1.10 12.60 -9.60
CA LYS A 287 -1.21 11.13 -9.66
C LYS A 287 -0.63 10.41 -8.45
N ASP A 288 0.32 11.01 -7.77
CA ASP A 288 1.21 10.35 -6.81
C ASP A 288 0.97 10.78 -5.36
N ALA A 289 -0.23 11.18 -4.98
CA ALA A 289 -0.49 11.67 -3.62
C ALA A 289 0.01 10.73 -2.51
N VAL A 290 -0.21 9.41 -2.67
CA VAL A 290 0.30 8.38 -1.72
C VAL A 290 1.83 8.27 -1.79
N ARG A 291 2.38 8.11 -3.00
CA ARG A 291 3.84 7.97 -3.20
C ARG A 291 4.60 9.20 -2.67
N ILE A 292 4.15 10.41 -2.99
CA ILE A 292 4.70 11.68 -2.48
C ILE A 292 4.63 11.71 -0.95
N ASN A 293 3.49 11.35 -0.35
CA ASN A 293 3.37 11.32 1.11
C ASN A 293 4.38 10.36 1.75
N GLN A 294 4.53 9.16 1.21
CA GLN A 294 5.43 8.15 1.76
C GLN A 294 6.92 8.50 1.53
N ILE A 295 7.28 9.16 0.42
CA ILE A 295 8.64 9.70 0.22
C ILE A 295 8.90 10.82 1.23
N TYR A 296 7.95 11.75 1.41
CA TYR A 296 8.04 12.83 2.38
C TYR A 296 8.26 12.30 3.80
N GLU A 297 7.49 11.30 4.24
CA GLU A 297 7.69 10.72 5.57
C GLU A 297 9.04 10.00 5.70
N GLN A 298 9.47 9.27 4.68
CA GLN A 298 10.82 8.66 4.72
C GLN A 298 11.90 9.73 4.85
N ALA A 299 11.80 10.81 4.08
CA ALA A 299 12.72 11.94 4.14
C ALA A 299 12.70 12.59 5.53
N ARG A 300 11.50 12.89 6.05
CA ARG A 300 11.29 13.47 7.38
C ARG A 300 11.94 12.62 8.47
N TRP A 301 11.67 11.31 8.50
CA TRP A 301 12.28 10.44 9.50
C TRP A 301 13.80 10.32 9.33
N SER A 302 14.32 10.34 8.10
CA SER A 302 15.77 10.32 7.88
C SER A 302 16.48 11.56 8.46
N ILE A 303 15.82 12.73 8.42
CA ILE A 303 16.32 13.98 9.00
C ILE A 303 16.19 13.96 10.53
N LEU A 304 15.02 13.58 11.07
CA LEU A 304 14.77 13.57 12.52
C LEU A 304 15.58 12.50 13.26
N THR A 305 15.91 11.39 12.60
CA THR A 305 16.74 10.31 13.17
C THR A 305 18.24 10.52 12.94
N GLU A 306 18.62 11.61 12.26
CA GLU A 306 20.02 11.92 11.92
C GLU A 306 20.66 10.82 11.05
N GLU A 307 19.86 10.14 10.22
CA GLU A 307 20.33 9.25 9.16
C GLU A 307 20.97 10.05 8.01
N VAL A 308 20.37 11.21 7.70
CA VAL A 308 20.89 12.21 6.74
C VAL A 308 21.22 13.49 7.49
N ASP A 309 22.42 14.02 7.22
CA ASP A 309 22.91 15.23 7.85
C ASP A 309 22.44 16.50 7.12
N CYS A 310 22.14 17.56 7.88
CA CYS A 310 21.82 18.88 7.36
C CYS A 310 22.37 19.96 8.31
N THR A 311 22.40 21.21 7.84
CA THR A 311 22.78 22.41 8.59
C THR A 311 21.66 22.87 9.53
N GLU A 312 21.95 23.85 10.39
CA GLU A 312 20.95 24.41 11.30
C GLU A 312 19.87 25.18 10.54
N GLU A 313 20.25 25.91 9.50
CA GLU A 313 19.39 26.67 8.62
C GLU A 313 18.46 25.76 7.82
N GLU A 314 18.99 24.69 7.22
CA GLU A 314 18.19 23.67 6.52
C GLU A 314 17.22 22.98 7.48
N MET A 315 17.65 22.67 8.72
CA MET A 315 16.75 22.11 9.74
C MET A 315 15.58 23.05 10.07
N MET A 316 15.80 24.37 10.14
CA MET A 316 14.70 25.32 10.35
C MET A 316 13.74 25.34 9.16
N LEU A 317 14.25 25.26 7.92
CA LEU A 317 13.43 25.12 6.72
C LEU A 317 12.57 23.84 6.76
N PHE A 318 13.18 22.70 7.10
CA PHE A 318 12.46 21.43 7.26
C PHE A 318 11.40 21.50 8.36
N ALA A 319 11.66 22.20 9.47
CA ALA A 319 10.68 22.40 10.53
C ALA A 319 9.49 23.26 10.06
N GLY A 320 9.75 24.35 9.32
CA GLY A 320 8.72 25.21 8.73
C GLY A 320 7.83 24.47 7.72
N LEU A 321 8.43 23.65 6.85
CA LEU A 321 7.69 22.81 5.89
C LEU A 321 6.86 21.74 6.58
N GLN A 322 7.39 21.06 7.60
CA GLN A 322 6.62 20.10 8.41
C GLN A 322 5.41 20.77 9.09
N LEU A 323 5.59 21.99 9.62
CA LEU A 323 4.50 22.75 10.22
C LEU A 323 3.42 23.07 9.19
N GLN A 324 3.80 23.51 7.99
CA GLN A 324 2.85 23.76 6.90
C GLN A 324 2.08 22.49 6.51
N VAL A 325 2.77 21.35 6.39
CA VAL A 325 2.13 20.05 6.11
C VAL A 325 1.09 19.71 7.17
N ASN A 326 1.42 19.87 8.46
CA ASN A 326 0.52 19.57 9.57
C ASN A 326 -0.70 20.51 9.60
N LEU A 327 -0.50 21.81 9.34
CA LEU A 327 -1.59 22.79 9.28
C LEU A 327 -2.55 22.48 8.13
N GLN A 328 -2.03 22.21 6.93
CA GLN A 328 -2.84 21.88 5.76
C GLN A 328 -3.57 20.55 5.91
N ALA A 329 -2.92 19.54 6.54
CA ALA A 329 -3.55 18.25 6.82
C ALA A 329 -4.76 18.39 7.77
N ASN A 330 -4.67 19.28 8.77
CA ASN A 330 -5.76 19.54 9.71
C ASN A 330 -6.86 20.45 9.15
N SER A 331 -6.58 21.22 8.10
CA SER A 331 -7.51 22.18 7.51
C SER A 331 -8.53 21.53 6.57
N GLY A 332 -8.42 20.22 6.29
CA GLY A 332 -9.31 19.49 5.38
C GLY A 332 -9.26 19.96 3.91
N ASN A 333 -8.34 20.86 3.58
CA ASN A 333 -8.17 21.36 2.21
C ASN A 333 -7.20 20.45 1.47
N TYR A 334 -7.75 19.37 0.92
CA TYR A 334 -7.00 18.43 0.08
C TYR A 334 -6.69 19.14 -1.23
N GLY A 335 -5.50 19.74 -1.33
CA GLY A 335 -5.00 20.53 -2.46
C GLY A 335 -4.90 19.80 -3.79
N TYR A 336 -6.01 19.26 -4.28
CA TYR A 336 -6.28 19.16 -5.70
C TYR A 336 -6.48 20.59 -6.17
N THR A 337 -5.45 21.17 -6.77
CA THR A 337 -5.66 22.21 -7.78
C THR A 337 -6.45 21.54 -8.91
N ARG A 338 -7.77 21.43 -8.73
CA ARG A 338 -8.67 21.23 -9.85
C ARG A 338 -8.63 22.56 -10.59
N ASP A 339 -8.21 22.47 -11.84
CA ASP A 339 -7.74 23.57 -12.67
C ASP A 339 -8.74 24.75 -12.62
N GLU A 340 -8.24 25.99 -12.57
CA GLU A 340 -9.07 27.19 -12.85
C GLU A 340 -9.81 27.03 -14.21
N ASP A 341 -9.26 26.21 -15.10
CA ASP A 341 -9.86 25.78 -16.37
C ASP A 341 -11.19 25.00 -16.23
N ASP A 342 -11.46 24.29 -15.13
CA ASP A 342 -12.76 23.61 -14.92
C ASP A 342 -13.84 24.62 -14.53
N VAL A 343 -13.46 25.74 -13.91
CA VAL A 343 -14.38 26.84 -13.59
C VAL A 343 -14.70 27.62 -14.86
N ASP A 344 -13.70 27.93 -15.67
CA ASP A 344 -13.89 28.58 -16.97
C ASP A 344 -14.59 27.65 -17.97
N SER A 345 -14.33 26.35 -17.96
CA SER A 345 -15.08 25.36 -18.76
C SER A 345 -16.51 25.22 -18.28
N ALA A 346 -16.77 25.18 -16.97
CA ALA A 346 -18.13 25.12 -16.43
C ALA A 346 -18.91 26.43 -16.65
N LEU A 347 -18.23 27.58 -16.59
CA LEU A 347 -18.80 28.88 -16.96
C LEU A 347 -19.09 28.95 -18.46
N THR A 348 -18.19 28.45 -19.30
CA THR A 348 -18.38 28.39 -20.75
C THR A 348 -19.51 27.41 -21.11
N GLU A 349 -19.62 26.28 -20.44
CA GLU A 349 -20.68 25.28 -20.65
C GLU A 349 -22.05 25.78 -20.15
N LEU A 350 -22.09 26.50 -19.02
CA LEU A 350 -23.28 27.22 -18.57
C LEU A 350 -23.66 28.34 -19.56
N GLN A 351 -22.70 29.06 -20.10
CA GLN A 351 -22.94 30.10 -21.09
C GLN A 351 -23.46 29.51 -22.41
N VAL A 352 -22.93 28.37 -22.86
CA VAL A 352 -23.45 27.61 -24.01
C VAL A 352 -24.86 27.08 -23.75
N THR A 353 -25.18 26.69 -22.51
CA THR A 353 -26.52 26.18 -22.14
C THR A 353 -27.56 27.31 -22.02
N LEU A 354 -27.15 28.49 -21.54
CA LEU A 354 -28.01 29.67 -21.46
C LEU A 354 -28.20 30.39 -22.81
N GLU A 355 -27.20 30.35 -23.69
CA GLU A 355 -27.28 30.97 -25.03
C GLU A 355 -27.83 30.01 -26.11
N GLY A 356 -27.86 28.70 -25.86
CA GLY A 356 -28.38 27.67 -26.79
C GLY A 356 -29.90 27.48 -26.81
N SER A 357 -30.67 28.27 -26.04
CA SER A 357 -32.14 28.15 -25.97
C SER A 357 -32.85 29.09 -26.94
N THR A 358 -32.45 29.08 -28.22
CA THR A 358 -33.27 29.64 -29.31
C THR A 358 -33.72 28.51 -30.23
N LEU A 359 -34.91 28.00 -29.92
CA LEU A 359 -35.91 27.44 -30.84
C LEU A 359 -35.40 26.91 -32.20
N THR A 360 -35.07 25.62 -32.26
CA THR A 360 -35.35 24.80 -33.44
C THR A 360 -35.86 23.44 -32.98
N GLY A 361 -37.16 23.23 -33.16
CA GLY A 361 -37.82 21.98 -32.86
C GLY A 361 -37.48 20.90 -33.89
N GLU A 362 -37.05 19.75 -33.39
CA GLU A 362 -37.29 18.47 -34.02
C GLU A 362 -37.89 17.53 -32.96
N SER A 363 -38.98 16.90 -33.34
CA SER A 363 -39.90 16.11 -32.54
C SER A 363 -39.22 15.01 -31.70
N ALA A 364 -39.18 15.19 -30.38
CA ALA A 364 -38.90 14.11 -29.43
C ALA A 364 -40.06 13.09 -29.48
N SER A 365 -39.79 11.94 -30.10
CA SER A 365 -40.68 10.79 -30.16
C SER A 365 -40.94 10.25 -28.74
N ILE A 366 -42.18 10.36 -28.27
CA ILE A 366 -42.63 10.09 -26.88
C ILE A 366 -42.58 8.59 -26.48
N THR A 367 -42.01 7.72 -27.33
CA THR A 367 -41.99 6.26 -27.17
C THR A 367 -40.58 5.65 -27.04
N GLN A 368 -39.52 6.45 -27.02
CA GLN A 368 -38.16 5.93 -26.83
C GLN A 368 -37.84 5.72 -25.35
N VAL A 369 -37.56 4.47 -24.97
CA VAL A 369 -37.10 4.13 -23.62
C VAL A 369 -35.75 4.82 -23.37
N PRO A 370 -35.61 5.63 -22.30
CA PRO A 370 -34.35 6.31 -21.98
C PRO A 370 -33.20 5.31 -21.81
N GLU A 371 -32.05 5.63 -22.42
CA GLU A 371 -30.85 4.81 -22.42
C GLU A 371 -29.63 5.68 -22.16
N LEU A 372 -28.81 5.30 -21.17
CA LEU A 372 -27.47 5.87 -20.99
C LEU A 372 -26.47 5.00 -21.72
N GLN A 373 -25.54 5.63 -22.44
CA GLN A 373 -24.45 4.92 -23.11
C GLN A 373 -23.15 5.72 -23.03
N ASN A 374 -22.08 5.10 -22.55
CA ASN A 374 -20.77 5.74 -22.53
C ASN A 374 -19.63 4.74 -22.39
N TYR A 375 -18.41 5.20 -22.65
CA TYR A 375 -17.20 4.47 -22.31
C TYR A 375 -16.85 4.66 -20.84
N LEU A 376 -17.06 3.62 -20.03
CA LEU A 376 -16.76 3.63 -18.61
C LEU A 376 -15.59 2.71 -18.28
N ARG A 377 -14.90 3.01 -17.17
CA ARG A 377 -13.90 2.13 -16.59
C ARG A 377 -14.61 1.03 -15.79
N PHE A 378 -14.71 -0.15 -16.37
CA PHE A 378 -15.36 -1.32 -15.77
C PHE A 378 -14.34 -2.23 -15.07
N LEU A 379 -14.65 -2.64 -13.85
CA LEU A 379 -13.89 -3.63 -13.09
C LEU A 379 -14.83 -4.73 -12.61
N LYS A 380 -14.51 -5.98 -12.98
CA LYS A 380 -15.15 -7.17 -12.39
C LYS A 380 -14.17 -7.81 -11.42
N PRO A 381 -14.43 -7.79 -10.10
CA PRO A 381 -13.56 -8.45 -9.14
C PRO A 381 -13.50 -9.95 -9.44
N LYS A 382 -12.29 -10.51 -9.53
CA LYS A 382 -12.05 -11.96 -9.52
C LYS A 382 -11.26 -12.27 -8.27
N ARG A 383 -11.63 -13.33 -7.55
CA ARG A 383 -11.05 -13.69 -6.24
C ARG A 383 -9.51 -13.83 -6.24
N PHE A 384 -8.88 -14.14 -7.38
CA PHE A 384 -7.43 -14.40 -7.44
C PHE A 384 -6.67 -13.69 -8.58
N THR A 385 -7.32 -12.82 -9.37
CA THR A 385 -6.61 -11.94 -10.33
C THR A 385 -7.33 -10.61 -10.48
N LEU A 386 -6.78 -9.54 -9.92
CA LEU A 386 -7.21 -8.18 -10.25
C LEU A 386 -6.78 -7.88 -11.70
N LYS A 387 -7.66 -8.15 -12.68
CA LYS A 387 -7.57 -7.41 -13.94
C LYS A 387 -7.88 -5.97 -13.58
N GLY A 388 -6.99 -5.03 -13.92
CA GLY A 388 -7.26 -3.61 -13.70
C GLY A 388 -8.52 -3.15 -14.44
N PHE A 389 -9.03 -1.98 -14.08
CA PHE A 389 -10.12 -1.32 -14.81
C PHE A 389 -9.89 -1.37 -16.31
N LYS A 390 -10.91 -1.80 -17.05
CA LYS A 390 -10.90 -1.77 -18.51
C LYS A 390 -11.85 -0.70 -18.99
N ARG A 391 -11.43 0.11 -19.96
CA ARG A 391 -12.36 0.96 -20.68
C ARG A 391 -13.26 0.06 -21.52
N MET A 392 -14.55 0.08 -21.24
CA MET A 392 -15.57 -0.73 -21.90
C MET A 392 -16.71 0.18 -22.32
N PHE A 393 -17.42 -0.15 -23.39
CA PHE A 393 -18.63 0.56 -23.77
C PHE A 393 -19.81 -0.03 -22.99
N ILE A 394 -20.46 0.79 -22.17
CA ILE A 394 -21.57 0.36 -21.31
C ILE A 394 -22.84 1.03 -21.80
N THR A 395 -23.91 0.23 -21.92
CA THR A 395 -25.27 0.75 -22.09
C THR A 395 -26.11 0.39 -20.88
N PHE A 396 -26.97 1.30 -20.47
CA PHE A 396 -27.88 1.13 -19.34
C PHE A 396 -29.28 1.53 -19.79
N LYS A 397 -30.16 0.52 -19.84
CA LYS A 397 -31.52 0.63 -20.36
C LYS A 397 -32.45 -0.14 -19.42
N GLU A 398 -33.59 0.47 -19.10
CA GLU A 398 -34.54 -0.04 -18.10
C GLU A 398 -33.90 -0.26 -16.73
N THR A 399 -33.60 -1.51 -16.38
CA THR A 399 -32.95 -1.93 -15.12
C THR A 399 -31.73 -2.83 -15.37
N ARG A 400 -31.24 -2.86 -16.62
CA ARG A 400 -30.16 -3.72 -17.07
C ARG A 400 -29.00 -2.90 -17.59
N MET A 401 -27.81 -3.27 -17.16
CA MET A 401 -26.55 -2.73 -17.64
C MET A 401 -25.87 -3.78 -18.52
N CYS A 402 -25.60 -3.41 -19.76
CA CYS A 402 -24.93 -4.25 -20.75
C CYS A 402 -23.53 -3.72 -21.02
N VAL A 403 -22.53 -4.59 -20.99
CA VAL A 403 -21.11 -4.22 -21.13
C VAL A 403 -20.54 -4.83 -22.40
N TYR A 404 -20.03 -4.00 -23.30
CA TYR A 404 -19.43 -4.35 -24.59
C TYR A 404 -17.95 -3.97 -24.62
N LYS A 405 -17.15 -4.62 -25.47
CA LYS A 405 -15.72 -4.27 -25.60
C LYS A 405 -15.55 -2.90 -26.24
N SER A 406 -16.39 -2.56 -27.22
CA SER A 406 -16.37 -1.27 -27.90
C SER A 406 -17.77 -0.86 -28.37
N ARG A 407 -17.90 0.37 -28.84
CA ARG A 407 -19.15 0.92 -29.40
C ARG A 407 -19.52 0.23 -30.72
N GLU A 408 -18.53 -0.16 -31.50
CA GLU A 408 -18.71 -0.84 -32.79
C GLU A 408 -19.33 -2.22 -32.59
N ASP A 409 -18.90 -2.95 -31.55
CA ASP A 409 -19.50 -4.24 -31.17
C ASP A 409 -21.00 -4.09 -30.82
N TYR A 410 -21.37 -3.01 -30.11
CA TYR A 410 -22.76 -2.70 -29.81
C TYR A 410 -23.57 -2.36 -31.06
N GLN A 411 -23.06 -1.43 -31.89
CA GLN A 411 -23.73 -0.97 -33.11
C GLN A 411 -23.86 -2.08 -34.16
N GLY A 412 -22.90 -3.01 -34.21
CA GLY A 412 -22.94 -4.18 -35.08
C GLY A 412 -23.89 -5.29 -34.61
N GLY A 413 -24.65 -5.08 -33.53
CA GLY A 413 -25.57 -6.09 -32.98
C GLY A 413 -24.87 -7.23 -32.25
N GLY A 414 -23.63 -7.03 -31.80
CA GLY A 414 -22.86 -8.02 -31.06
C GLY A 414 -23.48 -8.34 -29.69
N SER A 415 -23.26 -9.56 -29.20
CA SER A 415 -23.73 -9.96 -27.87
C SER A 415 -22.93 -9.24 -26.76
N PRO A 416 -23.58 -8.69 -25.72
CA PRO A 416 -22.88 -8.07 -24.60
C PRO A 416 -22.01 -9.09 -23.86
N GLN A 417 -20.83 -8.67 -23.43
CA GLN A 417 -19.92 -9.52 -22.66
C GLN A 417 -20.46 -9.79 -21.25
N TYR A 418 -21.19 -8.83 -20.69
CA TYR A 418 -21.92 -8.97 -19.43
C TYR A 418 -23.28 -8.31 -19.53
N VAL A 419 -24.28 -8.96 -18.94
CA VAL A 419 -25.61 -8.41 -18.71
C VAL A 419 -25.85 -8.45 -17.21
N ILE A 420 -25.97 -7.27 -16.60
CA ILE A 420 -26.12 -7.12 -15.15
C ILE A 420 -27.52 -6.56 -14.90
N SER A 421 -28.36 -7.31 -14.18
CA SER A 421 -29.61 -6.76 -13.67
C SER A 421 -29.33 -6.06 -12.35
N LEU A 422 -29.69 -4.78 -12.27
CA LEU A 422 -29.50 -4.00 -11.06
C LEU A 422 -30.67 -4.14 -10.08
N LYS A 423 -31.76 -4.81 -10.44
CA LYS A 423 -32.94 -4.96 -9.57
C LYS A 423 -32.56 -5.69 -8.27
N GLY A 424 -32.74 -5.02 -7.14
CA GLY A 424 -32.36 -5.55 -5.82
C GLY A 424 -30.85 -5.49 -5.53
N ALA A 425 -30.05 -4.83 -6.36
CA ALA A 425 -28.63 -4.63 -6.10
C ALA A 425 -28.41 -3.55 -5.03
N GLU A 426 -27.33 -3.69 -4.27
CA GLU A 426 -26.82 -2.63 -3.41
C GLU A 426 -25.96 -1.68 -4.25
N VAL A 427 -26.26 -0.38 -4.17
CA VAL A 427 -25.55 0.67 -4.91
C VAL A 427 -24.85 1.57 -3.91
N THR A 428 -23.54 1.36 -3.75
CA THR A 428 -22.68 2.16 -2.89
C THR A 428 -21.90 3.18 -3.73
N PRO A 429 -22.04 4.49 -3.45
CA PRO A 429 -21.25 5.51 -4.13
C PRO A 429 -19.78 5.49 -3.69
N ASP A 430 -18.88 5.64 -4.66
CA ASP A 430 -17.51 6.09 -4.45
C ASP A 430 -17.39 7.40 -5.25
N VAL A 431 -17.27 8.53 -4.57
CA VAL A 431 -17.70 9.83 -5.11
C VAL A 431 -16.70 10.36 -6.13
N LEU A 432 -17.19 10.68 -7.34
CA LEU A 432 -16.48 11.43 -8.38
C LEU A 432 -17.29 12.68 -8.73
N LEU A 433 -16.63 13.84 -8.74
CA LEU A 433 -17.26 15.16 -8.96
C LEU A 433 -17.46 15.44 -10.46
N GLU A 434 -18.35 14.70 -11.12
CA GLU A 434 -18.72 14.85 -12.53
C GLU A 434 -20.25 14.79 -12.73
N ASP A 435 -20.81 15.57 -13.65
CA ASP A 435 -22.24 15.51 -13.98
C ASP A 435 -22.65 14.16 -14.57
N GLN A 436 -21.73 13.52 -15.30
CA GLN A 436 -21.89 12.15 -15.75
C GLN A 436 -22.11 11.19 -14.57
N TYR A 437 -21.38 11.35 -13.47
CA TYR A 437 -21.56 10.49 -12.29
C TYR A 437 -22.98 10.60 -11.73
N ALA A 438 -23.54 11.80 -11.65
CA ALA A 438 -24.88 12.02 -11.11
C ALA A 438 -25.97 11.28 -11.90
N GLN A 439 -25.91 11.34 -13.23
CA GLN A 439 -26.84 10.64 -14.12
C GLN A 439 -26.77 9.10 -13.95
N TRP A 440 -25.56 8.56 -13.99
CA TRP A 440 -25.35 7.11 -13.86
C TRP A 440 -25.70 6.59 -12.46
N MET A 441 -25.37 7.35 -11.41
CA MET A 441 -25.67 7.00 -10.02
C MET A 441 -27.18 7.03 -9.74
N ALA A 442 -27.89 8.08 -10.17
CA ALA A 442 -29.34 8.17 -10.05
C ALA A 442 -30.03 6.98 -10.76
N GLY A 443 -29.59 6.69 -11.99
CA GLY A 443 -30.10 5.57 -12.77
C GLY A 443 -29.90 4.22 -12.08
N CYS A 444 -28.71 3.97 -11.53
CA CYS A 444 -28.41 2.73 -10.79
C CYS A 444 -29.25 2.62 -9.50
N ARG A 445 -29.38 3.72 -8.73
CA ARG A 445 -30.20 3.75 -7.50
C ARG A 445 -31.68 3.48 -7.76
N LEU A 446 -32.22 4.02 -8.85
CA LEU A 446 -33.60 3.74 -9.26
C LEU A 446 -33.77 2.29 -9.71
N ALA A 447 -32.85 1.77 -10.53
CA ALA A 447 -32.92 0.38 -10.98
C ALA A 447 -32.77 -0.63 -9.84
N ALA A 448 -31.97 -0.32 -8.81
CA ALA A 448 -31.92 -1.08 -7.56
C ALA A 448 -33.28 -1.22 -6.89
N LYS A 449 -34.06 -0.14 -6.89
CA LYS A 449 -35.46 -0.10 -6.40
C LYS A 449 -36.47 -0.65 -7.41
N GLY A 450 -36.01 -1.17 -8.56
CA GLY A 450 -36.85 -1.70 -9.63
C GLY A 450 -37.53 -0.65 -10.50
N LYS A 451 -37.13 0.63 -10.41
CA LYS A 451 -37.62 1.75 -11.21
C LYS A 451 -36.69 2.02 -12.39
N THR A 452 -37.21 2.65 -13.45
CA THR A 452 -36.42 3.01 -14.63
C THR A 452 -36.09 4.51 -14.66
N MET A 453 -35.21 4.93 -15.55
CA MET A 453 -34.91 6.36 -15.79
C MET A 453 -36.10 7.14 -16.40
N ALA A 454 -37.17 6.44 -16.81
CA ALA A 454 -38.42 7.07 -17.23
C ALA A 454 -39.33 7.45 -16.04
N ASP A 455 -38.97 7.07 -14.81
CA ASP A 455 -39.69 7.48 -13.61
C ASP A 455 -39.48 8.99 -13.37
N ALA A 456 -40.55 9.71 -13.02
CA ALA A 456 -40.51 11.16 -12.80
C ALA A 456 -39.53 11.59 -11.69
N SER A 457 -39.13 10.68 -10.80
CA SER A 457 -38.12 10.94 -9.76
C SER A 457 -36.67 10.91 -10.25
N TYR A 458 -36.39 10.48 -11.49
CA TYR A 458 -35.02 10.42 -12.01
C TYR A 458 -34.35 11.78 -12.04
N GLU A 459 -34.98 12.79 -12.65
CA GLU A 459 -34.42 14.15 -12.72
C GLU A 459 -34.23 14.78 -11.32
N ALA A 460 -35.16 14.51 -10.40
CA ALA A 460 -35.04 14.98 -9.02
C ALA A 460 -33.86 14.33 -8.27
N GLU A 461 -33.64 13.03 -8.48
CA GLU A 461 -32.49 12.30 -7.90
C GLU A 461 -31.17 12.78 -8.51
N VAL A 462 -31.11 13.01 -9.83
CA VAL A 462 -29.91 13.59 -10.49
C VAL A 462 -29.58 14.94 -9.88
N LYS A 463 -30.57 15.84 -9.78
CA LYS A 463 -30.38 17.17 -9.19
C LYS A 463 -29.94 17.09 -7.72
N SER A 464 -30.54 16.22 -6.94
CA SER A 464 -30.16 16.01 -5.53
C SER A 464 -28.71 15.54 -5.39
N ILE A 465 -28.25 14.64 -6.26
CA ILE A 465 -26.86 14.20 -6.28
C ILE A 465 -25.93 15.34 -6.70
N GLN A 466 -26.30 16.14 -7.71
CA GLN A 466 -25.51 17.31 -8.12
C GLN A 466 -25.39 18.35 -7.00
N GLU A 467 -26.49 18.69 -6.32
CA GLU A 467 -26.50 19.60 -5.18
C GLU A 467 -25.62 19.08 -4.03
N PHE A 468 -25.68 17.78 -3.75
CA PHE A 468 -24.81 17.13 -2.77
C PHE A 468 -23.32 17.21 -3.16
N LEU A 469 -22.99 16.99 -4.43
CA LEU A 469 -21.63 17.13 -4.96
C LEU A 469 -21.14 18.58 -4.89
N GLN A 470 -22.02 19.56 -5.09
CA GLN A 470 -21.70 20.98 -4.93
C GLN A 470 -21.42 21.35 -3.47
N LEU A 471 -22.16 20.78 -2.51
CA LEU A 471 -21.93 20.98 -1.07
C LEU A 471 -20.64 20.33 -0.57
N GLN A 472 -20.12 19.34 -1.28
CA GLN A 472 -18.80 18.74 -1.01
C GLN A 472 -17.62 19.55 -1.56
N ARG A 473 -17.86 20.67 -2.28
CA ARG A 473 -16.79 21.60 -2.63
C ARG A 473 -16.29 22.26 -1.34
N PRO A 474 -14.98 22.19 -1.03
CA PRO A 474 -14.45 22.88 0.14
C PRO A 474 -14.79 24.37 0.04
N ALA A 475 -15.45 24.92 1.06
CA ALA A 475 -15.43 26.37 1.25
C ALA A 475 -13.96 26.80 1.40
N PRO A 476 -13.53 27.98 0.90
CA PRO A 476 -12.19 28.47 1.13
C PRO A 476 -11.93 28.54 2.63
N ALA A 477 -11.15 27.60 3.16
CA ALA A 477 -10.86 27.51 4.58
C ALA A 477 -10.09 28.77 4.99
N ALA A 478 -10.51 29.40 6.08
CA ALA A 478 -9.77 30.50 6.67
C ALA A 478 -8.34 30.04 6.98
N ALA A 479 -7.34 30.84 6.58
CA ALA A 479 -5.94 30.53 6.82
C ALA A 479 -5.70 30.29 8.33
N VAL A 480 -5.38 29.04 8.71
CA VAL A 480 -5.08 28.69 10.10
C VAL A 480 -3.78 29.39 10.51
N SER A 481 -3.86 30.29 11.49
CA SER A 481 -2.70 31.04 11.96
C SER A 481 -1.81 30.17 12.87
N PRO A 482 -0.47 30.15 12.68
CA PRO A 482 0.46 29.35 13.49
C PRO A 482 0.38 29.64 15.00
N SER A 483 -0.03 30.85 15.38
CA SER A 483 -0.20 31.31 16.76
C SER A 483 -1.30 30.59 17.55
N GLN A 484 -2.16 29.80 16.89
CA GLN A 484 -3.19 29.00 17.53
C GLN A 484 -2.78 27.54 17.78
N VAL A 485 -1.59 27.12 17.33
CA VAL A 485 -1.12 25.73 17.42
C VAL A 485 -0.03 25.59 18.48
N ASP A 486 -0.20 24.62 19.38
CA ASP A 486 0.84 24.24 20.35
C ASP A 486 1.98 23.49 19.65
N ILE A 487 3.07 24.21 19.36
CA ILE A 487 4.23 23.69 18.64
C ILE A 487 5.20 23.02 19.62
N ASN A 488 5.14 21.69 19.69
CA ASN A 488 6.16 20.90 20.36
C ASN A 488 7.42 20.76 19.49
N THR A 489 8.50 21.46 19.83
CA THR A 489 9.74 21.47 19.05
C THR A 489 10.37 20.09 18.84
N GLU A 490 10.11 19.13 19.74
CA GLU A 490 10.65 17.77 19.63
C GLU A 490 10.07 16.95 18.46
N ASP A 491 8.96 17.42 17.88
CA ASP A 491 8.29 16.76 16.76
C ASP A 491 8.79 17.23 15.39
N TYR A 492 9.53 18.35 15.36
CA TYR A 492 9.97 19.05 14.14
C TYR A 492 11.48 19.11 13.98
N ILE A 493 12.26 19.02 15.07
CA ILE A 493 13.71 19.26 15.07
C ILE A 493 14.46 18.02 15.57
N ALA A 494 15.55 17.67 14.88
CA ALA A 494 16.37 16.53 15.30
C ALA A 494 17.08 16.77 16.66
N PRO A 495 17.27 15.72 17.47
CA PRO A 495 17.77 15.81 18.85
C PRO A 495 19.10 16.56 19.05
N ARG A 496 20.06 16.49 18.11
CA ARG A 496 21.31 17.25 18.21
C ARG A 496 21.09 18.77 18.24
N PHE A 497 20.14 19.26 17.45
CA PHE A 497 19.82 20.68 17.39
C PHE A 497 19.04 21.10 18.62
N LEU A 498 18.11 20.26 19.11
CA LEU A 498 17.42 20.51 20.37
C LEU A 498 18.39 20.70 21.53
N LYS A 499 19.44 19.86 21.64
CA LYS A 499 20.47 20.04 22.68
C LYS A 499 21.22 21.36 22.56
N LYS A 500 21.53 21.80 21.34
CA LYS A 500 22.21 23.07 21.05
C LYS A 500 21.30 24.29 21.30
N LEU A 501 20.00 24.13 21.12
CA LEU A 501 18.99 25.17 21.23
C LEU A 501 18.33 25.23 22.63
N LYS A 502 18.50 24.18 23.46
CA LYS A 502 17.93 24.10 24.82
C LYS A 502 18.44 25.28 25.66
N GLY A 503 17.53 26.16 26.07
CA GLY A 503 17.82 27.37 26.85
C GLY A 503 17.86 28.68 26.05
N LYS A 504 17.73 28.64 24.71
CA LYS A 504 17.53 29.84 23.90
C LYS A 504 16.02 30.12 23.75
N PRO A 505 15.47 31.19 24.32
CA PRO A 505 14.11 31.62 23.96
C PRO A 505 14.08 31.91 22.45
N GLY A 506 13.09 31.35 21.74
CA GLY A 506 12.89 31.63 20.31
C GLY A 506 13.08 30.46 19.33
N THR A 507 13.27 29.21 19.77
CA THR A 507 13.24 28.08 18.80
C THR A 507 11.89 27.96 18.11
N VAL A 508 10.79 28.06 18.86
CA VAL A 508 9.43 28.11 18.29
C VAL A 508 9.30 29.32 17.36
N GLN A 509 9.79 30.49 17.76
CA GLN A 509 9.81 31.70 16.93
C GLN A 509 10.50 31.44 15.58
N ARG A 510 11.69 30.81 15.57
CA ARG A 510 12.43 30.48 14.35
C ARG A 510 11.69 29.49 13.44
N ILE A 511 10.97 28.51 14.02
CA ILE A 511 10.09 27.62 13.23
C ILE A 511 8.96 28.43 12.59
N VAL A 512 8.33 29.35 13.34
CA VAL A 512 7.25 30.20 12.83
C VAL A 512 7.75 31.18 11.77
N GLU A 513 8.94 31.75 11.93
CA GLU A 513 9.59 32.59 10.92
C GLU A 513 9.90 31.80 9.64
N ALA A 514 10.44 30.59 9.76
CA ALA A 514 10.67 29.71 8.61
C ALA A 514 9.36 29.30 7.93
N HIS A 515 8.31 29.02 8.71
CA HIS A 515 6.96 28.74 8.21
C HIS A 515 6.37 29.93 7.44
N GLY A 516 6.64 31.16 7.87
CA GLY A 516 6.21 32.37 7.16
C GLY A 516 6.62 32.42 5.68
N ASN A 517 7.73 31.78 5.31
CA ASN A 517 8.22 31.69 3.93
C ASN A 517 7.52 30.61 3.09
N VAL A 518 6.78 29.70 3.71
CA VAL A 518 6.15 28.53 3.05
C VAL A 518 4.65 28.41 3.34
N LYS A 519 4.08 29.39 4.05
CA LYS A 519 2.69 29.39 4.53
C LYS A 519 1.63 29.29 3.43
N ASP A 520 1.97 29.71 2.20
CA ASP A 520 1.05 29.74 1.06
C ASP A 520 1.11 28.44 0.22
N LEU A 521 1.99 27.49 0.58
CA LEU A 521 2.09 26.22 -0.13
C LEU A 521 0.89 25.31 0.17
N THR A 522 0.38 24.64 -0.86
CA THR A 522 -0.61 23.56 -0.68
C THR A 522 0.00 22.38 0.10
N LEU A 523 -0.85 21.46 0.58
CA LEU A 523 -0.39 20.24 1.25
C LEU A 523 0.62 19.45 0.41
N VAL A 524 0.34 19.29 -0.89
CA VAL A 524 1.19 18.51 -1.79
C VAL A 524 2.47 19.27 -2.13
N ASP A 525 2.38 20.58 -2.36
CA ASP A 525 3.55 21.41 -2.64
C ASP A 525 4.49 21.51 -1.44
N ALA A 526 3.97 21.61 -0.22
CA ALA A 526 4.80 21.60 0.99
C ALA A 526 5.59 20.29 1.11
N LYS A 527 4.96 19.14 0.85
CA LYS A 527 5.63 17.82 0.80
C LYS A 527 6.68 17.77 -0.31
N LEU A 528 6.36 18.24 -1.51
CA LEU A 528 7.31 18.26 -2.63
C LEU A 528 8.50 19.18 -2.39
N ASN A 529 8.28 20.36 -1.80
CA ASN A 529 9.36 21.26 -1.42
C ASN A 529 10.25 20.65 -0.32
N PHE A 530 9.68 19.91 0.63
CA PHE A 530 10.46 19.13 1.60
C PHE A 530 11.33 18.09 0.89
N ILE A 531 10.78 17.33 -0.05
CA ILE A 531 11.52 16.32 -0.82
C ILE A 531 12.64 16.98 -1.64
N LYS A 532 12.38 18.11 -2.30
CA LYS A 532 13.39 18.86 -3.06
C LYS A 532 14.53 19.37 -2.17
N ALA A 533 14.21 19.93 -1.01
CA ALA A 533 15.22 20.37 -0.05
C ALA A 533 16.05 19.18 0.48
N TRP A 534 15.42 18.03 0.71
CA TRP A 534 16.10 16.79 1.09
C TRP A 534 17.02 16.26 -0.02
N GLN A 535 16.60 16.34 -1.30
CA GLN A 535 17.40 15.97 -2.46
C GLN A 535 18.63 16.86 -2.67
N ALA A 536 18.57 18.12 -2.21
CA ALA A 536 19.68 19.06 -2.31
C ALA A 536 20.78 18.83 -1.26
N LEU A 537 20.57 17.95 -0.29
CA LEU A 537 21.56 17.68 0.75
C LEU A 537 22.76 16.89 0.19
N PRO A 538 24.01 17.16 0.63
CA PRO A 538 25.21 16.53 0.06
C PRO A 538 25.28 14.99 0.18
N ASP A 539 24.66 14.44 1.21
CA ASP A 539 24.62 12.99 1.49
C ASP A 539 23.33 12.33 0.95
N PHE A 540 22.51 13.05 0.17
CA PHE A 540 21.31 12.49 -0.44
C PHE A 540 21.63 11.31 -1.37
N GLY A 541 20.85 10.24 -1.26
CA GLY A 541 20.96 9.07 -2.15
C GLY A 541 22.21 8.20 -1.94
N VAL A 542 22.99 8.45 -0.87
CA VAL A 542 24.19 7.67 -0.54
C VAL A 542 23.85 6.53 0.41
N HIS A 543 23.98 5.30 -0.06
CA HIS A 543 23.99 4.10 0.78
C HIS A 543 25.41 3.79 1.26
N LEU A 544 25.54 3.57 2.56
CA LEU A 544 26.81 3.18 3.18
C LEU A 544 26.84 1.67 3.42
N PHE A 545 27.98 1.04 3.18
CA PHE A 545 28.21 -0.38 3.45
C PHE A 545 29.54 -0.61 4.14
N VAL A 546 29.59 -1.55 5.09
CA VAL A 546 30.85 -1.96 5.71
C VAL A 546 31.51 -3.05 4.88
N VAL A 547 32.59 -2.69 4.17
CA VAL A 547 33.29 -3.59 3.24
C VAL A 547 34.74 -3.83 3.65
N ARG A 548 35.34 -4.87 3.07
CA ARG A 548 36.79 -5.15 3.18
C ARG A 548 37.39 -5.16 1.78
N PHE A 549 38.25 -4.19 1.50
CA PHE A 549 38.98 -4.14 0.24
C PHE A 549 40.13 -5.14 0.21
N SER A 550 40.48 -5.61 -0.99
CA SER A 550 41.66 -6.43 -1.21
C SER A 550 42.92 -5.75 -0.66
N GLY A 551 43.82 -6.52 -0.04
CA GLY A 551 45.03 -6.00 0.61
C GLY A 551 44.80 -5.27 1.96
N SER A 552 43.57 -4.95 2.35
CA SER A 552 43.28 -4.33 3.64
C SER A 552 43.02 -5.36 4.75
N LYS A 553 43.72 -5.21 5.88
CA LYS A 553 43.39 -5.93 7.14
C LYS A 553 42.22 -5.31 7.90
N LYS A 554 41.86 -4.05 7.62
CA LYS A 554 40.78 -3.31 8.30
C LYS A 554 39.54 -3.16 7.41
N ARG A 555 38.36 -3.31 8.01
CA ARG A 555 37.08 -2.97 7.36
C ARG A 555 36.92 -1.46 7.26
N ARG A 556 36.33 -0.98 6.17
CA ARG A 556 36.07 0.44 5.88
C ARG A 556 34.62 0.62 5.45
N THR A 557 34.10 1.84 5.61
CA THR A 557 32.80 2.23 5.06
C THR A 557 32.98 2.63 3.60
N ALA A 558 32.26 1.96 2.70
CA ALA A 558 32.14 2.35 1.30
C ALA A 558 30.81 3.08 1.08
N ARG A 559 30.81 4.00 0.13
CA ARG A 559 29.63 4.72 -0.37
C ARG A 559 29.17 4.03 -1.66
N SER A 560 27.86 3.95 -1.85
CA SER A 560 27.21 3.48 -3.07
C SER A 560 25.99 4.34 -3.30
N GLY A 561 25.90 4.98 -4.46
CA GLY A 561 24.82 5.92 -4.79
C GLY A 561 25.12 6.67 -6.08
N VAL A 562 24.11 7.33 -6.62
CA VAL A 562 24.26 8.23 -7.76
C VAL A 562 24.43 9.64 -7.19
N GLN A 563 25.63 10.21 -7.28
CA GLN A 563 25.79 11.65 -7.07
C GLN A 563 25.21 12.39 -8.28
N PRO A 564 24.43 13.47 -8.09
CA PRO A 564 24.25 14.43 -9.16
C PRO A 564 25.65 14.96 -9.53
N ALA A 565 26.00 14.93 -10.82
CA ALA A 565 27.26 15.49 -11.28
C ALA A 565 27.30 16.97 -10.90
N ASP A 566 28.19 17.35 -9.97
CA ASP A 566 28.41 18.75 -9.62
C ASP A 566 28.86 19.51 -10.87
N ALA A 567 27.96 20.35 -11.37
CA ALA A 567 28.29 21.44 -12.28
C ALA A 567 29.02 22.53 -11.49
N ASN A 568 30.25 22.24 -11.02
CA ASN A 568 31.31 23.20 -10.73
C ASN A 568 32.52 22.44 -10.16
N GLY A 569 33.51 22.19 -11.01
CA GLY A 569 34.80 21.67 -10.60
C GLY A 569 35.54 22.69 -9.73
N ALA A 570 35.52 22.48 -8.42
CA ALA A 570 36.52 22.99 -7.50
C ALA A 570 37.14 21.81 -6.75
N LEU A 571 38.41 21.57 -7.08
CA LEU A 571 39.27 20.52 -6.55
C LEU A 571 39.39 20.65 -5.03
N ASP A 572 39.02 19.62 -4.28
CA ASP A 572 39.67 19.34 -3.00
C ASP A 572 40.17 17.89 -2.97
N GLY A 573 41.48 17.74 -2.88
CA GLY A 573 42.23 16.53 -3.18
C GLY A 573 42.19 15.50 -2.05
N ARG A 574 41.13 14.70 -1.98
CA ARG A 574 41.15 13.41 -1.25
C ARG A 574 40.71 12.27 -2.16
N PRO A 575 41.41 11.10 -2.17
CA PRO A 575 41.06 10.00 -3.05
C PRO A 575 39.81 9.31 -2.49
N HIS A 576 38.65 9.76 -2.96
CA HIS A 576 37.39 9.05 -2.80
C HIS A 576 37.20 8.19 -4.05
N GLN A 577 37.36 6.87 -3.91
CA GLN A 577 37.07 5.93 -4.99
C GLN A 577 35.57 5.64 -4.98
N ASP A 578 34.85 6.30 -5.89
CA ASP A 578 33.48 5.96 -6.23
C ASP A 578 33.45 4.64 -7.01
N LEU A 579 32.60 3.72 -6.57
CA LEU A 579 32.29 2.51 -7.31
C LEU A 579 30.84 2.60 -7.78
N ALA A 580 30.67 2.83 -9.08
CA ALA A 580 29.45 2.50 -9.79
C ALA A 580 29.38 0.97 -9.92
N LEU A 581 28.69 0.31 -8.99
CA LEU A 581 28.25 -1.06 -9.20
C LEU A 581 27.00 -1.01 -10.09
N GLN A 582 27.16 -1.37 -11.36
CA GLN A 582 26.04 -1.68 -12.24
C GLN A 582 25.26 -2.85 -11.62
N HIS A 583 24.00 -2.61 -11.27
CA HIS A 583 23.05 -3.59 -10.76
C HIS A 583 21.93 -3.81 -11.76
#